data_AF-A0A7K4SD49-F1
#
_entry.id   AF-A0A7K4SD49-F1
#
_cell.length_a   1.000
_cell.length_b   1.000
_cell.length_c   1.000
_cell.angle_alpha   90.00
_cell.angle_beta   90.00
_cell.angle_gamma   90.00
#
_symmetry.space_group_name_H-M   'P 1'
#
loop_
_entity.id
_entity.type
_entity.pdbx_description
1 polymer ?
#
loop_
_entity_poly.entity_id
_entity_poly.type
_entity_poly.pdbx_seq_one_letter_code
_entity_poly.pdbx_strand_id
1 'polypeptide(L)'
;IFKEREEDLKRLSRPLECVCFRTSIWDETLYKAWSSIVYQLIPNVQQLEMNLRNFAQIIEADEVLLFERATFLVISHYQCKEQRDVHRFEKISNIIKQFKLSCSKLAASFQSMEVRNSNFAAFIDIFTSNTYVMVVMSDPSIPSAATLINIRNARKHFEKLERVDGPKHSLLMR
;
A
#
# COMPACT_ATOMS: atom_id res chain seq x y z
N ILE A 1 -8.46 -9.43 -28.50
CA ILE A 1 -8.96 -8.11 -28.04
C ILE A 1 -7.91 -7.34 -27.23
N PHE A 2 -7.70 -7.55 -25.91
CA PHE A 2 -6.78 -6.68 -25.14
C PHE A 2 -5.34 -6.64 -25.71
N LYS A 3 -4.70 -7.81 -25.90
CA LYS A 3 -3.32 -7.89 -26.41
C LYS A 3 -3.15 -7.22 -27.78
N GLU A 4 -4.10 -7.48 -28.68
CA GLU A 4 -4.14 -6.88 -30.02
C GLU A 4 -4.23 -5.35 -29.95
N ARG A 5 -5.10 -4.79 -29.10
CA ARG A 5 -5.21 -3.34 -28.91
C ARG A 5 -3.99 -2.73 -28.22
N GLU A 6 -3.37 -3.47 -27.29
CA GLU A 6 -2.12 -3.06 -26.65
C GLU A 6 -0.97 -2.98 -27.67
N GLU A 7 -0.86 -3.96 -28.56
CA GLU A 7 0.15 -3.96 -29.63
C GLU A 7 -0.05 -2.80 -30.60
N ASP A 8 -1.31 -2.53 -31.00
CA ASP A 8 -1.66 -1.38 -31.83
C ASP A 8 -1.27 -0.05 -31.15
N LEU A 9 -1.61 0.12 -29.87
CA LEU A 9 -1.27 1.32 -29.10
C LEU A 9 0.25 1.51 -29.00
N LYS A 10 0.99 0.46 -28.64
CA LYS A 10 2.46 0.50 -28.55
C LYS A 10 3.12 0.83 -29.89
N ARG A 11 2.57 0.35 -31.00
CA ARG A 11 3.05 0.68 -32.35
C ARG A 11 2.80 2.14 -32.69
N LEU A 12 1.59 2.63 -32.42
CA LEU A 12 1.14 3.99 -32.75
C LEU A 12 1.71 5.08 -31.83
N SER A 13 2.13 4.74 -30.61
CA SER A 13 2.70 5.69 -29.66
C SER A 13 4.16 6.08 -29.97
N ARG A 14 4.85 5.38 -30.87
CA ARG A 14 6.27 5.65 -31.17
C ARG A 14 6.48 7.11 -31.63
N PRO A 15 7.53 7.80 -31.12
CA PRO A 15 8.66 7.26 -30.35
C PRO A 15 8.43 7.15 -28.83
N LEU A 16 7.24 7.51 -28.33
CA LEU A 16 6.93 7.46 -26.90
C LEU A 16 6.62 6.03 -26.45
N GLU A 17 7.06 5.68 -25.24
CA GLU A 17 6.71 4.43 -24.58
C GLU A 17 5.33 4.57 -23.91
N CYS A 18 4.52 3.51 -24.00
CA CYS A 18 3.23 3.44 -23.31
C CYS A 18 3.04 2.10 -22.61
N VAL A 19 2.41 2.15 -21.44
CA VAL A 19 2.01 0.98 -20.65
C VAL A 19 0.50 0.89 -20.67
N CYS A 20 -0.04 -0.24 -21.13
CA CYS A 20 -1.47 -0.46 -21.23
C CYS A 20 -1.99 -1.31 -20.07
N PHE A 21 -3.13 -0.93 -19.51
CA PHE A 21 -3.83 -1.69 -18.48
C PHE A 21 -5.22 -2.07 -18.98
N ARG A 22 -5.64 -3.32 -18.74
CA ARG A 22 -7.05 -3.69 -18.82
C ARG A 22 -7.69 -3.35 -17.49
N THR A 23 -8.72 -2.52 -17.49
CA THR A 23 -9.38 -2.06 -16.26
C THR A 23 -10.88 -2.19 -16.35
N SER A 24 -11.51 -2.54 -15.23
CA SER A 24 -12.96 -2.44 -15.05
C SER A 24 -13.27 -1.76 -13.72
N ILE A 25 -14.31 -0.94 -13.67
CA ILE A 25 -14.80 -0.34 -12.42
C ILE A 25 -15.44 -1.38 -11.48
N TRP A 26 -15.70 -2.59 -12.00
CA TRP A 26 -16.36 -3.68 -11.29
C TRP A 26 -15.38 -4.67 -10.64
N ASP A 27 -14.07 -4.51 -10.84
CA ASP A 27 -13.06 -5.42 -10.31
C ASP A 27 -11.78 -4.69 -9.83
N GLU A 28 -10.83 -5.46 -9.29
CA GLU A 28 -9.59 -4.96 -8.72
C GLU A 28 -8.61 -4.39 -9.77
N THR A 29 -8.83 -4.63 -11.06
CA THR A 29 -7.88 -4.23 -12.09
C THR A 29 -7.76 -2.71 -12.23
N LEU A 30 -8.78 -1.95 -11.82
CA LEU A 30 -8.69 -0.50 -11.70
C LEU A 30 -7.66 -0.07 -10.64
N TYR A 31 -7.65 -0.71 -9.47
CA TYR A 31 -6.66 -0.43 -8.42
C TYR A 31 -5.25 -0.77 -8.88
N LYS A 32 -5.09 -1.80 -9.73
CA LYS A 32 -3.79 -2.16 -10.32
C LYS A 32 -3.22 -1.03 -11.16
N ALA A 33 -4.02 -0.52 -12.10
CA ALA A 33 -3.60 0.53 -13.00
C ALA A 33 -3.25 1.81 -12.22
N TRP A 34 -4.14 2.23 -11.31
CA TRP A 34 -3.91 3.45 -10.53
C TRP A 34 -2.76 3.33 -9.54
N SER A 35 -2.57 2.18 -8.90
CA SER A 35 -1.40 1.97 -8.03
C SER A 35 -0.11 2.05 -8.85
N SER A 36 -0.07 1.49 -10.06
CA SER A 36 1.10 1.59 -10.94
C SER A 36 1.40 3.02 -11.38
N ILE A 37 0.36 3.81 -11.68
CA ILE A 37 0.53 5.22 -12.06
C ILE A 37 1.06 6.03 -10.87
N VAL A 38 0.43 5.87 -9.70
CA VAL A 38 0.83 6.60 -8.48
C VAL A 38 2.23 6.21 -8.04
N TYR A 39 2.58 4.93 -8.12
CA TYR A 39 3.92 4.43 -7.80
C TYR A 39 5.03 5.16 -8.57
N GLN A 40 4.82 5.45 -9.86
CA GLN A 40 5.78 6.17 -10.69
C GLN A 40 5.94 7.66 -10.32
N LEU A 41 4.97 8.22 -9.58
CA LEU A 41 4.96 9.62 -9.18
C LEU A 41 5.47 9.84 -7.74
N ILE A 42 5.64 8.76 -6.96
CA ILE A 42 6.07 8.86 -5.57
C ILE A 42 7.58 9.20 -5.52
N PRO A 43 7.96 10.34 -4.91
CA PRO A 43 9.37 10.66 -4.72
C PRO A 43 10.02 9.66 -3.76
N ASN A 44 11.31 9.40 -3.94
CA ASN A 44 12.13 8.63 -3.00
C ASN A 44 11.58 7.22 -2.65
N VAL A 45 10.85 6.58 -3.58
CA VAL A 45 10.21 5.27 -3.36
C VAL A 45 11.20 4.19 -2.90
N GLN A 46 12.44 4.23 -3.39
CA GLN A 46 13.50 3.30 -2.97
C GLN A 46 13.82 3.41 -1.47
N GLN A 47 13.88 4.63 -0.94
CA GLN A 47 14.13 4.84 0.49
C GLN A 47 12.95 4.34 1.32
N LEU A 48 11.72 4.54 0.84
CA LEU A 48 10.51 4.01 1.47
C LEU A 48 10.52 2.48 1.51
N GLU A 49 10.85 1.82 0.40
CA GLU A 49 10.97 0.36 0.32
C GLU A 49 12.04 -0.19 1.27
N MET A 50 13.21 0.47 1.35
CA MET A 50 14.28 0.08 2.26
C MET A 50 13.84 0.18 3.73
N ASN A 51 13.17 1.27 4.10
CA ASN A 51 12.68 1.46 5.46
C ASN A 51 11.56 0.47 5.80
N LEU A 52 10.66 0.19 4.85
CA LEU A 52 9.60 -0.80 5.02
C LEU A 52 10.17 -2.21 5.16
N ARG A 53 11.20 -2.54 4.38
CA ARG A 53 11.96 -3.80 4.52
C ARG A 53 12.62 -3.93 5.89
N ASN A 54 13.30 -2.88 6.35
CA ASN A 54 13.94 -2.88 7.67
C ASN A 54 12.89 -3.07 8.78
N PHE A 55 11.78 -2.34 8.71
CA PHE A 55 10.66 -2.52 9.63
C PHE A 55 10.13 -3.96 9.63
N ALA A 56 9.86 -4.52 8.44
CA ALA A 56 9.35 -5.89 8.31
C ALA A 56 10.30 -6.95 8.87
N GLN A 57 11.62 -6.75 8.72
CA GLN A 57 12.64 -7.63 9.29
C GLN A 57 12.70 -7.54 10.81
N ILE A 58 12.61 -6.34 11.40
CA ILE A 58 12.64 -6.14 12.86
C ILE A 58 11.45 -6.80 13.54
N ILE A 59 10.27 -6.76 12.89
CA ILE A 59 9.05 -7.35 13.45
C ILE A 59 8.83 -8.80 13.02
N GLU A 60 9.72 -9.36 12.20
CA GLU A 60 9.62 -10.71 11.64
C GLU A 60 8.31 -10.98 10.89
N ALA A 61 7.84 -9.99 10.12
CA ALA A 61 6.61 -10.11 9.33
C ALA A 61 6.83 -10.88 8.02
N ASP A 62 5.83 -11.69 7.66
CA ASP A 62 5.80 -12.38 6.37
C ASP A 62 5.55 -11.41 5.22
N GLU A 63 4.68 -10.43 5.47
CA GLU A 63 4.28 -9.44 4.48
C GLU A 63 3.89 -8.13 5.15
N VAL A 64 4.34 -7.02 4.58
CA VAL A 64 3.95 -5.67 5.01
C VAL A 64 3.53 -4.87 3.79
N LEU A 65 2.33 -4.29 3.84
CA LEU A 65 1.79 -3.43 2.79
C LEU A 65 1.59 -2.02 3.33
N LEU A 66 1.97 -1.03 2.54
CA LEU A 66 1.74 0.37 2.83
C LEU A 66 0.76 0.95 1.81
N PHE A 67 -0.30 1.59 2.29
CA PHE A 67 -1.37 2.14 1.47
C PHE A 67 -1.51 3.64 1.67
N GLU A 68 -1.93 4.36 0.63
CA GLU A 68 -2.37 5.75 0.76
C GLU A 68 -3.73 5.81 1.47
N ARG A 69 -3.89 6.73 2.42
CA ARG A 69 -5.01 6.75 3.36
C ARG A 69 -6.37 6.97 2.73
N ALA A 70 -6.49 7.84 1.74
CA ALA A 70 -7.77 8.21 1.15
C ALA A 70 -8.24 7.17 0.11
N THR A 71 -7.34 6.81 -0.80
CA THR A 71 -7.58 5.96 -1.97
C THR A 71 -7.36 4.48 -1.68
N PHE A 72 -6.60 4.14 -0.64
CA PHE A 72 -6.18 2.76 -0.35
C PHE A 72 -5.36 2.12 -1.47
N LEU A 73 -4.74 2.91 -2.34
CA LEU A 73 -3.78 2.42 -3.34
C LEU A 73 -2.49 1.97 -2.65
N VAL A 74 -1.89 0.90 -3.17
CA VAL A 74 -0.64 0.35 -2.64
C VAL A 74 0.50 1.28 -3.04
N ILE A 75 1.25 1.75 -2.05
CA ILE A 75 2.42 2.63 -2.21
C ILE A 75 3.70 1.80 -2.24
N SER A 76 3.84 0.88 -1.29
CA SER A 76 5.05 0.07 -1.10
C SER A 76 4.67 -1.25 -0.43
N HIS A 77 5.48 -2.28 -0.64
CA HIS A 77 5.28 -3.57 0.00
C HIS A 77 6.61 -4.27 0.31
N TYR A 78 6.56 -5.20 1.24
CA TYR A 78 7.62 -6.16 1.52
C TYR A 78 7.00 -7.54 1.65
N GLN A 79 7.67 -8.56 1.10
CA GLN A 79 7.28 -9.96 1.24
C GLN A 79 8.53 -10.79 1.56
N CYS A 80 8.45 -11.68 2.55
CA CYS A 80 9.51 -12.62 2.88
C CYS A 80 9.53 -13.81 1.92
N LYS A 81 8.33 -14.32 1.59
CA LYS A 81 8.12 -15.43 0.65
C LYS A 81 7.18 -14.99 -0.46
N GLU A 82 7.44 -15.47 -1.66
CA GLU A 82 6.56 -15.23 -2.80
C GLU A 82 5.20 -15.89 -2.56
N GLN A 83 4.13 -15.11 -2.72
CA GLN A 83 2.77 -15.55 -2.49
C GLN A 83 2.13 -16.03 -3.79
N ARG A 84 1.22 -17.01 -3.68
CA ARG A 84 0.54 -17.61 -4.83
C ARG A 84 -0.28 -16.60 -5.65
N ASP A 85 -0.89 -15.62 -4.99
CA ASP A 85 -1.73 -14.61 -5.65
C ASP A 85 -0.95 -13.31 -5.86
N VAL A 86 -0.59 -13.05 -7.11
CA VAL A 86 0.08 -11.82 -7.54
C VAL A 86 -0.85 -10.60 -7.59
N HIS A 87 -2.17 -10.81 -7.55
CA HIS A 87 -3.20 -9.75 -7.57
C HIS A 87 -3.76 -9.43 -6.19
N ARG A 88 -3.14 -9.96 -5.14
CA ARG A 88 -3.64 -9.79 -3.75
C ARG A 88 -3.60 -8.34 -3.29
N PHE A 89 -2.64 -7.54 -3.75
CA PHE A 89 -2.52 -6.15 -3.33
C PHE A 89 -3.76 -5.35 -3.72
N GLU A 90 -4.19 -5.48 -4.96
CA GLU A 90 -5.34 -4.77 -5.50
C GLU A 90 -6.66 -5.30 -4.96
N LYS A 91 -6.74 -6.61 -4.73
CA LYS A 91 -7.87 -7.24 -4.03
C LYS A 91 -8.02 -6.70 -2.61
N ILE A 92 -6.93 -6.63 -1.85
CA ILE A 92 -6.93 -6.08 -0.48
C ILE A 92 -7.35 -4.61 -0.51
N SER A 93 -6.77 -3.80 -1.40
CA SER A 93 -7.16 -2.40 -1.58
C SER A 93 -8.66 -2.26 -1.84
N ASN A 94 -9.20 -3.05 -2.77
CA ASN A 94 -10.63 -3.01 -3.09
C ASN A 94 -11.49 -3.45 -1.90
N ILE A 95 -11.18 -4.57 -1.25
CA ILE A 95 -11.93 -5.08 -0.09
C ILE A 95 -11.98 -4.04 1.04
N ILE A 96 -10.83 -3.49 1.44
CA ILE A 96 -10.77 -2.54 2.55
C ILE A 96 -11.41 -1.21 2.16
N LYS A 97 -11.27 -0.77 0.91
CA LYS A 97 -11.96 0.45 0.44
C LYS A 97 -13.47 0.28 0.47
N GLN A 98 -14.01 -0.86 0.01
CA GLN A 98 -15.44 -1.14 0.10
C GLN A 98 -15.91 -1.19 1.57
N PHE A 99 -15.14 -1.83 2.45
CA PHE A 99 -15.44 -1.84 3.89
C PHE A 99 -15.47 -0.42 4.47
N LYS A 100 -14.48 0.42 4.16
CA LYS A 100 -14.41 1.81 4.61
C LYS A 100 -15.59 2.64 4.12
N LEU A 101 -16.00 2.45 2.86
CA LEU A 101 -17.20 3.10 2.31
C LEU A 101 -18.48 2.67 3.05
N SER A 102 -18.59 1.39 3.42
CA SER A 102 -19.69 0.88 4.24
C SER A 102 -19.70 1.51 5.64
N CYS A 103 -18.55 1.65 6.30
CA CYS A 103 -18.45 2.36 7.59
C CYS A 103 -18.87 3.83 7.48
N SER A 104 -18.43 4.53 6.43
CA SER A 104 -18.80 5.94 6.23
C SER A 104 -20.30 6.15 6.05
N LYS A 105 -21.02 5.20 5.42
CA LYS A 105 -22.49 5.24 5.34
C LYS A 105 -23.16 5.12 6.72
N LEU A 106 -22.49 4.49 7.68
CA LEU A 106 -22.91 4.38 9.07
C LEU A 106 -22.42 5.54 9.95
N ALA A 107 -21.88 6.60 9.35
CA ALA A 107 -21.27 7.76 10.03
C ALA A 107 -20.14 7.40 11.01
N ALA A 108 -19.48 6.26 10.81
CA ALA A 108 -18.30 5.83 11.57
C ALA A 108 -17.05 5.81 10.67
N SER A 109 -15.90 6.19 11.23
CA SER A 109 -14.63 6.12 10.51
C SER A 109 -13.90 4.82 10.83
N PHE A 110 -13.46 4.10 9.79
CA PHE A 110 -12.54 2.98 9.96
C PHE A 110 -11.22 3.45 10.58
N GLN A 111 -10.78 2.80 11.66
CA GLN A 111 -9.54 3.13 12.36
C GLN A 111 -8.51 2.00 12.25
N SER A 112 -8.89 0.78 12.66
CA SER A 112 -8.01 -0.39 12.62
C SER A 112 -8.82 -1.68 12.46
N MET A 113 -8.15 -2.75 12.06
CA MET A 113 -8.71 -4.10 11.94
C MET A 113 -7.65 -5.13 12.32
N GLU A 114 -8.02 -6.13 13.11
CA GLU A 114 -7.22 -7.33 13.34
C GLU A 114 -8.02 -8.54 12.83
N VAL A 115 -7.39 -9.35 11.99
CA VAL A 115 -7.95 -10.60 11.47
C VAL A 115 -7.00 -11.72 11.84
N ARG A 116 -7.50 -12.76 12.53
CA ARG A 116 -6.69 -13.89 12.97
C ARG A 116 -7.35 -15.20 12.59
N ASN A 117 -6.54 -16.15 12.14
CA ASN A 117 -6.92 -17.55 12.01
C ASN A 117 -5.80 -18.46 12.51
N SER A 118 -5.91 -19.77 12.26
CA SER A 118 -4.91 -20.77 12.68
C SER A 118 -3.55 -20.64 11.99
N ASN A 119 -3.49 -19.93 10.85
CA ASN A 119 -2.32 -19.89 9.96
C ASN A 119 -1.65 -18.51 9.93
N PHE A 120 -2.40 -17.43 10.16
CA PHE A 120 -1.88 -16.07 10.15
C PHE A 120 -2.71 -15.11 11.02
N ALA A 121 -2.07 -14.00 11.37
CA ALA A 121 -2.67 -12.80 11.90
C ALA A 121 -2.33 -11.61 10.98
N ALA A 122 -3.34 -10.83 10.62
CA ALA A 122 -3.21 -9.61 9.83
C ALA A 122 -3.71 -8.41 10.64
N PHE A 123 -2.89 -7.36 10.67
CA PHE A 123 -3.18 -6.12 11.38
C PHE A 123 -3.21 -4.98 10.38
N ILE A 124 -4.32 -4.25 10.31
CA ILE A 124 -4.48 -3.04 9.52
C ILE A 124 -4.65 -1.88 10.49
N ASP A 125 -3.76 -0.89 10.43
CA ASP A 125 -3.85 0.30 11.28
C ASP A 125 -3.39 1.54 10.53
N ILE A 126 -3.84 2.69 10.99
CA ILE A 126 -3.34 3.99 10.53
C ILE A 126 -1.84 4.02 10.81
N PHE A 127 -1.01 4.31 9.82
CA PHE A 127 0.43 4.33 10.00
C PHE A 127 0.97 5.74 10.15
N THR A 128 0.68 6.63 9.20
CA THR A 128 0.99 8.07 9.29
C THR A 128 -0.29 8.90 9.10
N SER A 129 -0.18 10.22 8.97
CA SER A 129 -1.31 11.07 8.57
C SER A 129 -1.89 10.67 7.21
N ASN A 130 -1.05 10.16 6.31
CA ASN A 130 -1.38 9.91 4.91
C ASN A 130 -1.33 8.43 4.51
N THR A 131 -0.99 7.53 5.44
CA THR A 131 -0.85 6.10 5.11
C THR A 131 -1.53 5.17 6.10
N TYR A 132 -1.94 4.01 5.60
CA TYR A 132 -2.28 2.81 6.37
C TYR A 132 -1.18 1.77 6.20
N VAL A 133 -0.95 0.96 7.23
CA VAL A 133 -0.09 -0.22 7.14
C VAL A 133 -0.92 -1.48 7.36
N MET A 134 -0.64 -2.51 6.59
CA MET A 134 -1.07 -3.87 6.85
C MET A 134 0.14 -4.73 7.14
N VAL A 135 0.14 -5.46 8.26
CA VAL A 135 1.20 -6.39 8.67
C VAL A 135 0.61 -7.78 8.74
N VAL A 136 1.23 -8.75 8.08
CA VAL A 136 0.85 -10.17 8.12
C VAL A 136 1.95 -10.97 8.81
N MET A 137 1.53 -11.77 9.80
CA MET A 137 2.38 -12.59 10.66
C MET A 137 1.83 -14.02 10.65
N SER A 138 2.65 -15.03 10.38
CA SER A 138 2.30 -16.45 10.51
C SER A 138 2.77 -17.07 11.81
N ASP A 139 3.75 -16.46 12.50
CA ASP A 139 4.24 -16.97 13.77
C ASP A 139 3.22 -16.76 14.91
N PRO A 140 2.62 -17.84 15.45
CA PRO A 140 1.64 -17.74 16.53
C PRO A 140 2.28 -17.43 17.89
N SER A 141 3.60 -17.56 18.03
CA SER A 141 4.32 -17.30 19.28
C SER A 141 4.45 -15.81 19.58
N ILE A 142 4.35 -14.95 18.56
CA ILE A 142 4.44 -13.50 18.69
C ILE A 142 3.08 -12.94 19.16
N PRO A 143 3.01 -12.33 20.36
CA PRO A 143 1.76 -11.76 20.85
C PRO A 143 1.30 -10.55 20.02
N SER A 144 -0.01 -10.39 19.76
CA SER A 144 -0.57 -9.21 19.04
C SER A 144 -0.07 -7.89 19.64
N ALA A 145 0.06 -7.82 20.97
CA ALA A 145 0.53 -6.63 21.67
C ALA A 145 1.95 -6.21 21.23
N ALA A 146 2.85 -7.16 20.97
CA ALA A 146 4.20 -6.86 20.51
C ALA A 146 4.16 -6.22 19.11
N THR A 147 3.38 -6.81 18.19
CA THR A 147 3.20 -6.28 16.83
C THR A 147 2.60 -4.87 16.84
N LEU A 148 1.56 -4.64 17.65
CA LEU A 148 0.91 -3.33 17.76
C LEU A 148 1.85 -2.25 18.35
N ILE A 149 2.66 -2.61 19.35
CA ILE A 149 3.68 -1.72 19.91
C ILE A 149 4.73 -1.38 18.84
N ASN A 150 5.17 -2.37 18.07
CA ASN A 150 6.15 -2.17 17.00
C ASN A 150 5.61 -1.26 15.89
N ILE A 151 4.36 -1.47 15.45
CA ILE A 151 3.68 -0.58 14.49
C ILE A 151 3.66 0.86 15.02
N ARG A 152 3.26 1.05 16.28
CA ARG A 152 3.19 2.36 16.92
C ARG A 152 4.57 3.03 17.05
N ASN A 153 5.62 2.27 17.32
CA ASN A 153 6.98 2.80 17.42
C ASN A 153 7.51 3.19 16.04
N ALA A 154 7.28 2.37 15.02
CA ALA A 154 7.70 2.63 13.65
C ALA A 154 7.01 3.86 13.06
N ARG A 155 5.74 4.14 13.40
CA ARG A 155 5.00 5.35 12.97
C ARG A 155 5.82 6.63 13.09
N LYS A 156 6.52 6.83 14.21
CA LYS A 156 7.35 8.04 14.44
C LYS A 156 8.50 8.19 13.44
N HIS A 157 9.03 7.08 12.95
CA HIS A 157 10.11 7.09 11.96
C HIS A 157 9.56 7.42 10.57
N PHE A 158 8.42 6.83 10.20
CA PHE A 158 7.80 7.07 8.89
C PHE A 158 7.17 8.47 8.77
N GLU A 159 6.61 9.03 9.85
CA GLU A 159 6.16 10.42 9.87
C GLU A 159 7.28 11.43 9.60
N LYS A 160 8.53 11.13 9.99
CA LYS A 160 9.68 12.00 9.68
C LYS A 160 10.03 11.96 8.20
N LEU A 161 9.92 10.80 7.56
CA LEU A 161 10.22 10.65 6.13
C LEU A 161 9.25 11.48 5.28
N GLU A 162 7.95 11.43 5.58
CA GLU A 162 6.95 12.25 4.87
C GLU A 162 7.20 13.76 4.99
N ARG A 163 7.79 14.22 6.11
CA ARG A 163 8.08 15.65 6.33
C ARG A 163 9.27 16.17 5.53
N VAL A 164 10.22 15.30 5.16
CA VAL A 164 11.40 15.69 4.38
C VAL A 164 11.01 16.03 2.94
N ASP A 165 9.93 15.44 2.43
CA ASP A 165 9.35 15.71 1.09
C ASP A 165 8.38 16.90 1.06
N GLY A 166 8.16 17.60 2.19
CA GLY A 166 7.45 18.87 2.22
C GLY A 166 8.30 20.00 1.60
N PRO A 167 7.73 20.93 0.80
CA PRO A 167 8.52 21.92 0.09
C PRO A 167 9.22 22.85 1.09
N LYS A 168 10.55 22.78 1.13
CA LYS A 168 11.41 23.83 1.71
C LYS A 168 11.49 25.08 0.81
N HIS A 169 10.48 25.35 -0.02
CA HIS A 169 10.52 26.37 -1.07
C HIS A 169 9.45 27.47 -0.90
N SER A 170 9.16 27.90 0.34
CA SER A 170 8.27 29.03 0.61
C SER A 170 8.83 30.07 1.60
N LEU A 171 10.14 30.07 1.84
CA LEU A 171 10.79 31.08 2.69
C LEU A 171 11.97 31.72 1.97
N LEU A 172 11.71 32.44 0.87
CA LEU A 172 12.54 33.54 0.36
C LEU A 172 11.85 34.19 -0.85
N MET A 173 10.80 34.96 -0.59
CA MET A 173 10.51 36.20 -1.32
C MET A 173 9.81 37.15 -0.35
N ARG A 174 10.62 38.02 0.25
CA ARG A 174 10.22 39.34 0.72
C ARG A 174 10.83 40.35 -0.24
#